data_AF-A0A7S4BPU6-F1
#
_entry.id   AF-A0A7S4BPU6-F1
#
_cell.length_a   1.000
_cell.length_b   1.000
_cell.length_c   1.000
_cell.angle_alpha   90.00
_cell.angle_beta   90.00
_cell.angle_gamma   90.00
#
_symmetry.space_group_name_H-M   'P 1'
#
loop_
_entity.id
_entity.type
_entity.pdbx_description
1 polymer ?
#
loop_
_entity_poly.entity_id
_entity_poly.type
_entity_poly.pdbx_seq_one_letter_code
_entity_poly.pdbx_strand_id
1 'polypeptide(L)'
;EEQARALAALQGPVRYQAELEINDYPQSARYKVTHRDSVQAIQDWTKCAIITKGAYYPPGRNAPPGERKLYLFIEGESKANVHAAKKELRRILEEASLASAPDDISTNRYAKYVV
;
A
#
# COMPACT_ATOMS: atom_id res chain seq x y z
N GLU A 1 -1.95 31.41 -30.27
CA GLU A 1 -1.36 31.10 -28.94
C GLU A 1 -2.39 30.78 -27.86
N GLU A 2 -3.63 31.27 -27.94
CA GLU A 2 -4.68 31.03 -26.93
C GLU A 2 -5.13 29.55 -26.80
N GLN A 3 -5.05 28.78 -27.89
CA GLN A 3 -5.46 27.38 -27.93
C GLN A 3 -4.49 26.43 -27.21
N ALA A 4 -3.23 26.82 -27.00
CA ALA A 4 -2.25 25.99 -26.28
C ALA A 4 -2.42 26.07 -24.75
N ARG A 5 -2.89 27.22 -24.24
CA ARG A 5 -3.15 27.41 -22.80
C ARG A 5 -4.40 26.65 -22.33
N ALA A 6 -5.37 26.44 -23.23
CA ALA A 6 -6.60 25.69 -22.93
C ALA A 6 -6.37 24.18 -22.77
N LEU A 7 -5.39 23.60 -23.48
CA LEU A 7 -5.10 22.16 -23.37
C LEU A 7 -4.38 21.80 -22.06
N ALA A 8 -3.58 22.73 -21.52
CA ALA A 8 -2.89 22.55 -20.24
C ALA A 8 -3.84 22.59 -19.03
N ALA A 9 -5.00 23.24 -19.15
CA ALA A 9 -6.03 23.28 -18.11
C ALA A 9 -6.90 22.00 -18.06
N LEU A 10 -6.85 21.16 -19.10
CA LEU A 10 -7.66 19.94 -19.18
C LEU A 10 -7.02 18.73 -18.47
N GLN A 11 -5.71 18.78 -18.22
CA GLN A 11 -5.06 17.85 -17.32
C GLN A 11 -5.24 18.38 -15.91
N GLY A 12 -6.27 17.87 -15.20
CA GLY A 12 -6.38 18.04 -13.76
C GLY A 12 -5.05 17.69 -13.07
N PRO A 13 -4.83 18.12 -11.81
CA PRO A 13 -3.54 17.96 -11.13
C PRO A 13 -3.01 16.53 -11.34
N VAL A 14 -1.79 16.42 -11.86
CA VAL A 14 -1.16 15.13 -12.15
C VAL A 14 -0.95 14.43 -10.82
N ARG A 15 -1.87 13.53 -10.46
CA ARG A 15 -1.78 12.73 -9.25
C ARG A 15 -1.15 11.40 -9.57
N TYR A 16 -0.13 11.07 -8.80
CA TYR A 16 0.52 9.79 -8.84
C TYR A 16 -0.21 8.83 -7.93
N GLN A 17 -0.33 7.59 -8.39
CA GLN A 17 -1.04 6.54 -7.69
C GLN A 17 -0.16 5.30 -7.61
N ALA A 18 -0.21 4.62 -6.47
CA ALA A 18 0.46 3.36 -6.26
C ALA A 18 -0.45 2.42 -5.47
N GLU A 19 -0.31 1.14 -5.75
CA GLU A 19 -1.02 0.08 -5.05
C GLU A 19 -0.01 -0.82 -4.34
N LEU A 20 -0.38 -1.25 -3.13
CA LEU A 20 0.38 -2.19 -2.34
C LEU A 20 -0.56 -3.26 -1.80
N GLU A 21 -0.45 -4.47 -2.32
CA GLU A 21 -1.23 -5.60 -1.83
C GLU A 21 -0.71 -6.06 -0.47
N ILE A 22 -1.58 -6.07 0.54
CA ILE A 22 -1.23 -6.43 1.92
C ILE A 22 -1.84 -7.75 2.38
N ASN A 23 -2.65 -8.39 1.52
CA ASN A 23 -3.35 -9.63 1.85
C ASN A 23 -2.41 -10.80 2.21
N ASP A 24 -1.27 -10.89 1.54
CA ASP A 24 -0.28 -11.96 1.75
C ASP A 24 0.52 -11.79 3.06
N TYR A 25 0.39 -10.66 3.76
CA TYR A 25 1.11 -10.39 5.00
C TYR A 25 0.35 -10.94 6.22
N PRO A 26 1.06 -11.30 7.32
CA PRO A 26 0.44 -11.79 8.53
C PRO A 26 -0.48 -10.74 9.17
N GLN A 27 -1.39 -11.20 10.04
CA GLN A 27 -2.41 -10.35 10.67
C GLN A 27 -1.80 -9.14 11.39
N SER A 28 -0.68 -9.32 12.10
CA SER A 28 -0.02 -8.24 12.82
C SER A 28 0.50 -7.14 11.89
N ALA A 29 1.09 -7.52 10.75
CA ALA A 29 1.55 -6.58 9.74
C ALA A 29 0.38 -5.82 9.11
N ARG A 30 -0.72 -6.52 8.78
CA ARG A 30 -1.95 -5.87 8.31
C ARG A 30 -2.47 -4.87 9.34
N TYR A 31 -2.61 -5.28 10.59
CA TYR A 31 -3.10 -4.42 11.67
C TYR A 31 -2.24 -3.17 11.81
N LYS A 32 -0.91 -3.31 11.72
CA LYS A 32 0.04 -2.19 11.80
C LYS A 32 -0.15 -1.18 10.68
N VAL A 33 -0.30 -1.61 9.43
CA VAL A 33 -0.50 -0.66 8.30
C VAL A 33 -1.93 -0.15 8.15
N THR A 34 -2.91 -0.83 8.73
CA THR A 34 -4.28 -0.32 8.82
C THR A 34 -4.52 0.49 10.09
N HIS A 35 -3.54 0.57 10.99
CA HIS A 35 -3.67 1.30 12.24
C HIS A 35 -3.75 2.80 11.96
N ARG A 36 -4.72 3.48 12.58
CA ARG A 36 -4.95 4.91 12.37
C ARG A 36 -3.69 5.74 12.57
N ASP A 37 -2.93 5.50 13.64
CA ASP A 37 -1.72 6.28 13.93
C ASP A 37 -0.62 6.06 12.89
N SER A 38 -0.40 4.82 12.44
CA SER A 38 0.61 4.52 11.44
C SER A 38 0.21 5.09 10.08
N VAL A 39 -1.06 4.94 9.68
CA VAL A 39 -1.57 5.57 8.46
C VAL A 39 -1.43 7.08 8.55
N GLN A 40 -1.89 7.71 9.63
CA GLN A 40 -1.84 9.16 9.81
C GLN A 40 -0.39 9.68 9.78
N ALA A 41 0.52 9.03 10.52
CA ALA A 41 1.94 9.37 10.48
C ALA A 41 2.48 9.28 9.06
N ILE A 42 2.11 8.25 8.29
CA ILE A 42 2.58 8.08 6.91
C ILE A 42 1.96 9.12 5.96
N GLN A 43 0.72 9.51 6.17
CA GLN A 43 0.09 10.58 5.39
C GLN A 43 0.72 11.95 5.71
N ASP A 44 1.05 12.20 6.98
CA ASP A 44 1.57 13.50 7.42
C ASP A 44 2.98 13.81 6.93
N TRP A 45 3.90 12.84 6.93
CA TRP A 45 5.26 13.02 6.40
C TRP A 45 5.31 13.01 4.86
N THR A 46 4.56 12.12 4.18
CA THR A 46 4.61 12.02 2.70
C THR A 46 3.64 12.94 1.97
N LYS A 47 2.65 13.50 2.66
CA LYS A 47 1.54 14.24 2.05
C LYS A 47 0.84 13.41 0.95
N CYS A 48 0.75 12.09 1.15
CA CYS A 48 0.00 11.18 0.31
C CYS A 48 -1.28 10.74 1.01
N ALA A 49 -2.36 10.58 0.27
CA ALA A 49 -3.57 9.93 0.73
C ALA A 49 -3.39 8.41 0.69
N ILE A 50 -3.64 7.73 1.81
CA ILE A 50 -3.58 6.27 1.90
C ILE A 50 -4.98 5.77 2.19
N ILE A 51 -5.49 4.90 1.32
CA ILE A 51 -6.84 4.38 1.37
C ILE A 51 -6.77 2.86 1.36
N THR A 52 -7.29 2.23 2.40
CA THR A 52 -7.43 0.77 2.42
C THR A 52 -8.63 0.36 1.57
N LYS A 53 -8.42 -0.53 0.60
CA LYS A 53 -9.44 -1.02 -0.33
C LYS A 53 -9.43 -2.55 -0.40
N GLY A 54 -10.56 -3.11 -0.79
CA GLY A 54 -10.75 -4.57 -0.91
C GLY A 54 -11.05 -5.24 0.44
N ALA A 55 -11.08 -6.57 0.42
CA ALA A 55 -11.36 -7.41 1.58
C ALA A 55 -10.23 -8.40 1.83
N TYR A 56 -10.07 -8.85 3.07
CA TYR A 56 -9.12 -9.90 3.40
C TYR A 56 -9.60 -11.25 2.86
N TYR A 57 -8.73 -11.94 2.13
CA TYR A 57 -8.96 -13.27 1.60
C TYR A 57 -7.91 -14.24 2.14
N PRO A 58 -8.30 -15.37 2.74
CA PRO A 58 -7.35 -16.34 3.25
C PRO A 58 -6.45 -16.88 2.12
N PRO A 59 -5.18 -17.19 2.43
CA PRO A 59 -4.23 -17.69 1.44
C PRO A 59 -4.75 -18.99 0.82
N GLY A 60 -4.78 -19.06 -0.51
CA GLY A 60 -5.36 -20.18 -1.27
C GLY A 60 -6.78 -19.93 -1.77
N ARG A 61 -7.47 -18.89 -1.28
CA ARG A 61 -8.72 -18.41 -1.87
C ARG A 61 -8.42 -17.25 -2.82
N ASN A 62 -8.77 -17.41 -4.10
CA ASN A 62 -8.76 -16.29 -5.02
C ASN A 62 -9.96 -15.36 -4.75
N ALA A 63 -9.76 -14.06 -4.97
CA ALA A 63 -10.84 -13.11 -4.90
C ALA A 63 -11.85 -13.41 -6.03
N PRO A 64 -13.17 -13.33 -5.75
CA PRO A 64 -14.19 -13.51 -6.76
C PRO A 64 -14.08 -12.44 -7.85
N PRO A 65 -14.54 -12.73 -9.08
CA PRO A 65 -14.54 -11.77 -10.18
C PRO A 65 -15.37 -10.53 -9.78
N GLY A 66 -14.71 -9.37 -9.75
CA GLY A 66 -15.31 -8.10 -9.33
C GLY A 66 -14.80 -7.58 -7.97
N GLU A 67 -14.17 -8.43 -7.16
CA GLU A 67 -13.54 -8.04 -5.90
C GLU A 67 -12.02 -8.15 -5.94
N ARG A 68 -11.35 -7.27 -5.19
CA ARG A 68 -9.88 -7.25 -5.08
C ARG A 68 -9.47 -7.69 -3.68
N LYS A 69 -8.36 -8.42 -3.60
CA LYS A 69 -7.71 -8.77 -2.34
C LYS A 69 -7.30 -7.49 -1.60
N LEU A 70 -7.22 -7.55 -0.28
CA LEU A 70 -6.89 -6.40 0.56
C LEU A 70 -5.60 -5.70 0.09
N TYR A 71 -5.73 -4.41 -0.24
CA TYR A 71 -4.65 -3.59 -0.73
C TYR A 71 -4.74 -2.16 -0.19
N LEU A 72 -3.60 -1.50 -0.12
CA LEU A 72 -3.49 -0.08 0.19
C LEU A 72 -3.33 0.67 -1.13
N PHE A 73 -4.18 1.65 -1.33
CA PHE A 73 -4.13 2.59 -2.43
C PHE A 73 -3.50 3.89 -1.92
N ILE A 74 -2.41 4.30 -2.56
CA ILE A 74 -1.64 5.49 -2.20
C ILE A 74 -1.78 6.47 -3.35
N GLU A 75 -2.27 7.68 -3.07
CA GLU A 75 -2.40 8.76 -4.04
C GLU A 75 -1.63 9.98 -3.55
N GLY A 76 -0.93 10.69 -4.42
CA GLY A 76 -0.18 11.87 -4.04
C GLY A 76 0.13 12.78 -5.21
N GLU A 77 0.55 14.00 -4.92
CA GLU A 77 0.84 15.02 -5.94
C GLU A 77 2.18 14.81 -6.64
N SER A 78 3.08 14.01 -6.05
CA SER A 78 4.41 13.73 -6.59
C SER A 78 4.74 12.24 -6.55
N LYS A 79 5.41 11.76 -7.62
CA LYS A 79 5.92 10.39 -7.70
C LYS A 79 6.90 10.08 -6.57
N ALA A 80 7.72 11.05 -6.17
CA ALA A 80 8.68 10.89 -5.09
C ALA A 80 7.98 10.62 -3.74
N ASN A 81 6.92 11.37 -3.45
CA ASN A 81 6.13 11.23 -2.24
C ASN A 81 5.42 9.86 -2.20
N VAL A 82 4.78 9.47 -3.31
CA VAL A 82 4.12 8.16 -3.42
C VAL A 82 5.12 7.02 -3.29
N HIS A 83 6.32 7.17 -3.85
CA HIS A 83 7.38 6.18 -3.71
C HIS A 83 7.88 6.07 -2.26
N ALA A 84 8.09 7.20 -1.59
CA ALA A 84 8.47 7.24 -0.18
C ALA A 84 7.41 6.59 0.72
N ALA A 85 6.12 6.91 0.51
CA ALA A 85 5.00 6.31 1.23
C ALA A 85 4.94 4.79 1.03
N LYS A 86 5.09 4.32 -0.22
CA LYS A 86 5.12 2.89 -0.54
C LYS A 86 6.30 2.17 0.11
N LYS A 87 7.47 2.80 0.14
CA LYS A 87 8.68 2.24 0.77
C LYS A 87 8.49 2.07 2.28
N GLU A 88 7.91 3.08 2.93
CA GLU A 88 7.68 3.04 4.37
C GLU A 88 6.60 2.03 4.77
N LEU A 89 5.50 1.96 4.01
CA LEU A 89 4.49 0.93 4.21
C LEU A 89 5.08 -0.49 4.08
N ARG A 90 5.93 -0.71 3.08
CA ARG A 90 6.66 -1.98 2.93
C ARG A 90 7.54 -2.27 4.15
N ARG A 91 8.33 -1.29 4.60
CA ARG A 91 9.19 -1.42 5.78
C ARG A 91 8.39 -1.81 7.03
N ILE A 92 7.28 -1.12 7.29
CA ILE A 92 6.41 -1.39 8.44
C ILE A 92 5.80 -2.79 8.35
N LEU A 93 5.38 -3.22 7.15
CA LEU A 93 4.87 -4.57 6.93
C LEU A 93 5.94 -5.63 7.22
N GLU A 94 7.17 -5.42 6.74
CA GLU A 94 8.30 -6.32 6.95
C GLU A 94 8.67 -6.39 8.43
N GLU A 95 8.82 -5.25 9.10
CA GLU A 95 9.15 -5.17 10.53
C GLU A 95 8.08 -5.86 11.39
N ALA A 96 6.80 -5.59 11.13
CA ALA A 96 5.71 -6.24 11.84
C ALA A 96 5.58 -7.74 11.51
N SER A 97 5.96 -8.16 10.31
CA SER A 97 6.00 -9.57 9.94
C SER A 97 7.10 -10.33 10.67
N LEU A 98 8.28 -9.72 10.83
CA LEU A 98 9.41 -10.28 11.58
C LEU A 98 9.10 -10.34 13.08
N ALA A 99 8.50 -9.29 13.63
CA ALA A 99 8.12 -9.23 15.05
C ALA A 99 7.00 -10.21 15.43
N SER A 100 6.25 -10.73 14.44
CA SER A 100 5.12 -11.63 14.67
C SER A 100 5.40 -13.07 14.28
N ALA A 101 6.66 -13.45 14.14
CA ALA A 101 7.05 -14.85 14.17
C ALA A 101 7.13 -15.33 15.64
N PRO A 102 6.12 -16.04 16.19
CA PRO A 102 6.45 -17.13 17.10
C PRO A 102 7.20 -18.20 16.28
N ASP A 103 7.96 -19.06 16.96
CA ASP A 103 8.75 -20.19 16.45
C ASP A 103 7.93 -21.26 15.70
N ASP A 104 7.11 -20.89 14.71
CA ASP A 104 6.25 -21.80 13.97
C ASP A 104 6.85 -22.06 12.57
N ILE A 105 7.53 -23.20 12.51
CA ILE A 105 8.28 -23.85 11.42
C ILE A 105 7.43 -24.15 10.16
N SER A 106 6.31 -23.47 9.96
CA SER A 106 5.44 -23.68 8.81
C SER A 106 5.21 -22.36 8.09
N THR A 107 6.14 -22.01 7.20
CA THR A 107 5.83 -21.85 5.77
C THR A 107 6.94 -21.06 5.06
N ASN A 108 7.73 -21.79 4.29
CA ASN A 108 8.65 -21.39 3.23
C ASN A 108 8.00 -20.55 2.08
N ARG A 109 7.05 -19.63 2.37
CA ARG A 109 6.33 -18.79 1.37
C ARG A 109 6.65 -17.29 1.45
N TYR A 110 7.42 -16.85 2.44
CA TYR A 110 7.84 -15.44 2.58
C TYR A 110 9.21 -15.13 1.97
N ALA A 111 9.87 -16.12 1.35
CA ALA A 111 11.14 -15.95 0.63
C ALA A 111 11.03 -15.11 -0.66
N LYS A 112 9.83 -14.67 -1.08
CA LYS A 112 9.65 -13.91 -2.34
C LYS A 112 10.04 -12.43 -2.27
N TYR A 113 10.43 -11.91 -1.10
CA TYR A 113 10.80 -10.50 -0.89
C TYR A 113 12.13 -10.30 -0.16
N VAL A 114 13.01 -11.31 -0.16
CA VAL A 114 14.39 -11.13 0.27
C VAL A 114 15.23 -10.98 -1.00
N VAL A 115 15.71 -9.76 -1.24
CA VAL A 115 16.73 -9.44 -2.26
C VAL A 115 18.02 -9.12 -1.52
#